data_AF-A0A974UWC1-F1
#
_entry.id   AF-A0A974UWC1-F1
#
_cell.length_a   1.000
_cell.length_b   1.000
_cell.length_c   1.000
_cell.angle_alpha   90.00
_cell.angle_beta   90.00
_cell.angle_gamma   90.00
#
_symmetry.space_group_name_H-M   'P 1'
#
loop_
_entity.id
_entity.type
_entity.pdbx_description
1 polymer ?
#
loop_
_entity_poly.entity_id
_entity_poly.type
_entity_poly.pdbx_seq_one_letter_code
_entity_poly.pdbx_strand_id
1 'polypeptide(L)'
;MTLFGPGDELTFAFDETRRLRIAAPEGQLPLAAFLYTDAQSDAHAVGELAALLRRAQCEAKTWLGNGCSVDLTGDVAVLDSLYGTWPRATFPQPVFWSALEGLQRFLVESGPGAPATGVARAATEYRNLTNGRFCFVDHTYFPSDWSPAAITEAGTRAWAARETLRDPATGAWSGSFGGLEIAGYYQPATGEALTYFPVLR
;
A
#
# COMPACT_ATOMS: atom_id res chain seq x y z
N MET A 1 0.45 -20.01 -22.34
CA MET A 1 1.17 -18.86 -21.76
C MET A 1 1.72 -19.29 -20.42
N THR A 2 3.02 -19.55 -20.34
CA THR A 2 3.73 -19.63 -19.07
C THR A 2 3.72 -18.24 -18.46
N LEU A 3 2.99 -18.07 -17.35
CA LEU A 3 2.78 -16.79 -16.67
C LEU A 3 4.05 -16.25 -15.98
N PHE A 4 5.16 -17.00 -15.97
CA PHE A 4 6.40 -16.63 -15.30
C PHE A 4 7.60 -17.13 -16.10
N GLY A 5 8.47 -16.21 -16.53
CA GLY A 5 9.82 -16.51 -16.99
C GLY A 5 10.79 -16.61 -15.81
N PRO A 6 11.92 -17.32 -15.95
CA PRO A 6 12.99 -17.25 -14.96
C PRO A 6 13.52 -15.81 -14.88
N GLY A 7 13.24 -15.12 -13.77
CA GLY A 7 13.57 -13.71 -13.55
C GLY A 7 12.40 -12.81 -13.11
N ASP A 8 11.16 -13.31 -13.15
CA ASP A 8 9.96 -12.56 -12.74
C ASP A 8 9.71 -12.64 -11.22
N GLU A 9 10.62 -12.09 -10.41
CA GLU A 9 10.52 -12.10 -8.96
C GLU A 9 10.34 -10.70 -8.36
N LEU A 10 9.49 -10.61 -7.33
CA LEU A 10 9.44 -9.43 -6.47
C LEU A 10 10.67 -9.42 -5.57
N THR A 11 11.42 -8.33 -5.59
CA THR A 11 12.57 -8.13 -4.69
C THR A 11 12.27 -7.02 -3.70
N PHE A 12 12.49 -7.30 -2.42
CA PHE A 12 12.34 -6.32 -1.33
C PHE A 12 13.70 -5.83 -0.86
N ALA A 13 13.81 -4.53 -0.63
CA ALA A 13 14.98 -3.91 -0.04
C ALA A 13 14.59 -2.68 0.78
N PHE A 14 15.50 -2.19 1.60
CA PHE A 14 15.41 -0.87 2.22
C PHE A 14 16.42 0.07 1.55
N ASP A 15 16.03 1.32 1.35
CA ASP A 15 17.01 2.36 0.98
C ASP A 15 17.82 2.85 2.21
N GLU A 16 18.72 3.83 1.98
CA GLU A 16 19.56 4.42 3.02
C GLU A 16 18.78 5.03 4.20
N THR A 17 17.51 5.36 3.99
CA THR A 17 16.58 5.95 4.98
C THR A 17 15.58 4.94 5.54
N ARG A 18 15.80 3.64 5.29
CA ARG A 18 14.91 2.52 5.63
C ARG A 18 13.49 2.66 5.08
N ARG A 19 13.33 3.27 3.91
CA ARG A 19 12.06 3.23 3.15
C ARG A 19 12.02 1.94 2.33
N LEU A 20 10.88 1.24 2.34
CA LEU A 20 10.70 0.00 1.59
C LEU A 20 10.82 0.26 0.08
N ARG A 21 11.56 -0.62 -0.59
CA ARG A 21 11.76 -0.65 -2.04
C ARG A 21 11.34 -2.00 -2.57
N ILE A 22 10.53 -1.97 -3.62
CA ILE A 22 10.00 -3.17 -4.25
C ILE A 22 10.35 -3.07 -5.74
N ALA A 23 11.21 -3.97 -6.21
CA ALA A 23 11.41 -4.17 -7.64
C ALA A 23 10.46 -5.27 -8.11
N ALA A 24 9.77 -5.02 -9.22
CA ALA A 24 8.76 -5.92 -9.75
C ALA A 24 8.76 -5.92 -11.28
N PRO A 25 8.44 -7.05 -11.92
CA PRO A 25 8.12 -7.10 -13.35
C PRO A 25 6.93 -6.18 -13.68
N GLU A 26 6.85 -5.69 -14.92
CA GLU A 26 5.82 -4.74 -15.37
C GLU A 26 4.38 -5.21 -15.03
N GLY A 27 4.09 -6.50 -15.26
CA GLY A 27 2.79 -7.10 -14.96
C GLY A 27 2.45 -7.21 -13.46
N GLN A 28 3.42 -6.95 -12.57
CA GLN A 28 3.27 -7.01 -11.11
C GLN A 28 3.40 -5.64 -10.45
N LEU A 29 3.56 -4.54 -11.20
CA LEU A 29 3.65 -3.19 -10.64
C LEU A 29 2.44 -2.81 -9.77
N PRO A 30 1.18 -3.15 -10.11
CA PRO A 30 0.04 -2.93 -9.21
C PRO A 30 0.17 -3.66 -7.87
N LEU A 31 0.73 -4.87 -7.88
CA LEU A 31 0.97 -5.63 -6.65
C LEU A 31 2.09 -4.97 -5.82
N ALA A 32 3.16 -4.49 -6.46
CA ALA A 32 4.20 -3.73 -5.78
C ALA A 32 3.67 -2.42 -5.17
N ALA A 33 2.80 -1.69 -5.87
CA ALA A 33 2.14 -0.50 -5.34
C ALA A 33 1.32 -0.84 -4.09
N PHE A 34 0.47 -1.87 -4.14
CA PHE A 34 -0.29 -2.35 -2.98
C PHE A 34 0.63 -2.73 -1.80
N LEU A 35 1.67 -3.53 -2.03
CA LEU A 35 2.60 -3.92 -0.97
C LEU A 35 3.28 -2.70 -0.34
N TYR A 36 3.56 -1.68 -1.14
CA TYR A 36 4.19 -0.45 -0.67
C TYR A 36 3.22 0.47 0.10
N THR A 37 2.03 0.74 -0.44
CA THR A 37 1.12 1.77 0.11
C THR A 37 0.13 1.25 1.14
N ASP A 38 -0.22 -0.02 1.04
CA ASP A 38 -1.33 -0.63 1.77
C ASP A 38 -0.85 -1.70 2.75
N ALA A 39 0.08 -2.57 2.35
CA ALA A 39 0.71 -3.50 3.28
C ALA A 39 1.74 -2.79 4.18
N GLN A 40 2.54 -1.91 3.58
CA GLN A 40 3.52 -1.04 4.24
C GLN A 40 4.66 -1.81 4.93
N SER A 41 5.63 -1.05 5.46
CA SER A 41 6.90 -1.57 5.97
C SER A 41 6.89 -2.00 7.45
N ASP A 42 5.75 -2.47 7.95
CA ASP A 42 5.58 -2.94 9.33
C ASP A 42 5.15 -4.41 9.37
N ALA A 43 5.98 -5.27 9.96
CA ALA A 43 5.76 -6.72 9.96
C ALA A 43 4.48 -7.15 10.71
N HIS A 44 4.10 -6.42 11.76
CA HIS A 44 2.88 -6.67 12.52
C HIS A 44 1.66 -6.26 11.69
N ALA A 45 1.70 -5.06 11.11
CA ALA A 45 0.62 -4.55 10.27
C ALA A 45 0.37 -5.41 9.03
N VAL A 46 1.44 -5.96 8.41
CA VAL A 46 1.29 -6.92 7.30
C VAL A 46 0.58 -8.20 7.76
N GLY A 47 0.88 -8.68 8.97
CA GLY A 47 0.19 -9.83 9.56
C GLY A 47 -1.30 -9.57 9.84
N GLU A 48 -1.62 -8.40 10.41
CA GLU A 48 -3.00 -7.96 10.64
C GLU A 48 -3.77 -7.78 9.33
N LEU A 49 -3.14 -7.18 8.31
CA LEU A 49 -3.72 -7.05 6.98
C LEU A 49 -4.01 -8.42 6.37
N ALA A 50 -3.09 -9.37 6.45
CA ALA A 50 -3.31 -10.72 5.92
C ALA A 50 -4.51 -11.40 6.60
N ALA A 51 -4.65 -11.25 7.92
CA ALA A 51 -5.81 -11.76 8.67
C ALA A 51 -7.12 -11.07 8.23
N LEU A 52 -7.09 -9.75 8.06
CA LEU A 52 -8.25 -8.97 7.61
C LEU A 52 -8.68 -9.32 6.18
N LEU A 53 -7.72 -9.51 5.25
CA LEU A 53 -8.01 -9.95 3.88
C LEU A 53 -8.62 -11.36 3.83
N ARG A 54 -8.13 -12.30 4.65
CA ARG A 54 -8.75 -13.62 4.79
C ARG A 54 -10.16 -13.52 5.33
N ARG A 55 -10.40 -12.65 6.31
CA ARG A 55 -11.75 -12.37 6.82
C ARG A 55 -12.65 -11.77 5.74
N ALA A 56 -12.13 -10.82 4.94
CA ALA A 56 -12.84 -10.22 3.81
C ALA A 56 -13.27 -11.28 2.79
N GLN A 57 -12.38 -12.21 2.46
CA GLN A 57 -12.66 -13.34 1.58
C GLN A 57 -13.80 -14.23 2.14
N CYS A 58 -13.70 -14.64 3.42
CA CYS A 58 -14.72 -15.47 4.07
C CYS A 58 -16.10 -14.79 4.12
N GLU A 59 -16.12 -13.46 4.30
CA GLU A 59 -17.35 -12.68 4.40
C GLU A 59 -17.83 -12.12 3.03
N ALA A 60 -17.15 -12.48 1.93
CA ALA A 60 -17.40 -11.96 0.58
C ALA A 60 -17.43 -10.41 0.49
N LYS A 61 -16.60 -9.77 1.33
CA LYS A 61 -16.44 -8.32 1.41
C LYS A 61 -15.24 -7.86 0.59
N THR A 62 -15.36 -6.67 0.02
CA THR A 62 -14.22 -5.97 -0.57
C THR A 62 -13.40 -5.32 0.54
N TRP A 63 -12.07 -5.43 0.47
CA TRP A 63 -11.17 -4.66 1.32
C TRP A 63 -10.75 -3.39 0.59
N LEU A 64 -10.80 -2.25 1.27
CA LEU A 64 -10.48 -0.92 0.76
C LEU A 64 -9.34 -0.34 1.60
N GLY A 65 -8.20 -0.14 0.94
CA GLY A 65 -6.99 0.39 1.55
C GLY A 65 -6.77 1.87 1.36
N ASN A 66 -5.56 2.31 1.72
CA ASN A 66 -5.06 3.63 1.41
C ASN A 66 -5.01 3.90 -0.10
N GLY A 67 -4.62 2.90 -0.90
CA GLY A 67 -4.29 3.06 -2.32
C GLY A 67 -5.21 2.32 -3.28
N CYS A 68 -5.63 1.12 -2.88
CA CYS A 68 -6.38 0.22 -3.75
C CYS A 68 -7.47 -0.54 -3.01
N SER A 69 -8.40 -1.10 -3.78
CA SER A 69 -9.28 -2.15 -3.28
C SER A 69 -8.74 -3.53 -3.63
N VAL A 70 -9.01 -4.51 -2.77
CA VAL A 70 -8.75 -5.93 -3.01
C VAL A 70 -10.07 -6.70 -2.90
N ASP A 71 -10.42 -7.44 -3.95
CA ASP A 71 -11.48 -8.44 -3.93
C ASP A 71 -10.87 -9.83 -4.17
N LEU A 72 -11.13 -10.77 -3.26
CA LEU A 72 -10.63 -12.14 -3.32
C LEU A 72 -11.78 -13.04 -3.78
N THR A 73 -11.86 -13.26 -5.10
CA THR A 73 -12.97 -13.98 -5.72
C THR A 73 -12.48 -15.23 -6.44
N GLY A 74 -13.08 -16.38 -6.14
CA GLY A 74 -12.64 -17.65 -6.73
C GLY A 74 -11.18 -17.95 -6.35
N ASP A 75 -10.34 -18.17 -7.37
CA ASP A 75 -8.90 -18.44 -7.26
C ASP A 75 -8.01 -17.22 -7.56
N VAL A 76 -8.60 -16.03 -7.72
CA VAL A 76 -7.89 -14.79 -8.06
C VAL A 76 -8.03 -13.71 -6.99
N ALA A 77 -7.03 -12.84 -6.93
CA ALA A 77 -7.03 -11.56 -6.23
C ALA A 77 -7.14 -10.44 -7.28
N VAL A 78 -8.15 -9.60 -7.14
CA VAL A 78 -8.40 -8.46 -8.03
C VAL A 78 -8.02 -7.19 -7.28
N LEU A 79 -7.09 -6.43 -7.85
CA LEU A 79 -6.61 -5.14 -7.36
C LEU A 79 -7.14 -4.04 -8.28
N ASP A 80 -7.71 -3.00 -7.68
CA ASP A 80 -8.15 -1.78 -8.38
C ASP A 80 -7.61 -0.53 -7.68
N SER A 81 -6.99 0.37 -8.45
CA SER A 81 -6.58 1.67 -7.93
C SER A 81 -7.80 2.49 -7.51
N LEU A 82 -7.81 3.00 -6.28
CA LEU A 82 -8.86 3.94 -5.82
C LEU A 82 -8.73 5.32 -6.50
N TYR A 83 -7.59 5.58 -7.12
CA TYR A 83 -7.23 6.86 -7.74
C TYR A 83 -7.14 6.78 -9.27
N GLY A 84 -7.43 5.62 -9.86
CA GLY A 84 -7.40 5.42 -11.32
C GLY A 84 -6.02 5.57 -11.95
N THR A 85 -4.94 5.42 -11.18
CA THR A 85 -3.55 5.63 -11.64
C THR A 85 -2.95 4.43 -12.37
N TRP A 86 -3.58 3.25 -12.25
CA TRP A 86 -3.23 2.03 -12.97
C TRP A 86 -4.48 1.18 -13.23
N PRO A 87 -4.51 0.35 -14.29
CA PRO A 87 -5.68 -0.44 -14.66
C PRO A 87 -5.89 -1.60 -13.70
N ARG A 88 -7.16 -2.07 -13.59
CA ARG A 88 -7.52 -3.29 -12.85
C ARG A 88 -6.53 -4.42 -13.12
N ALA A 89 -5.98 -4.99 -12.06
CA ALA A 89 -5.01 -6.07 -12.13
C ALA A 89 -5.56 -7.33 -11.46
N THR A 90 -5.29 -8.49 -12.07
CA THR A 90 -5.76 -9.78 -11.57
C THR A 90 -4.57 -10.71 -11.40
N PHE A 91 -4.43 -11.28 -10.21
CA PHE A 91 -3.37 -12.21 -9.87
C PHE A 91 -3.96 -13.54 -9.41
N PRO A 92 -3.34 -14.69 -9.72
CA PRO A 92 -3.65 -15.92 -9.00
C PRO A 92 -3.44 -15.70 -7.50
N GLN A 93 -4.38 -16.13 -6.66
CA GLN A 93 -4.25 -15.98 -5.20
C GLN A 93 -2.94 -16.54 -4.64
N PRO A 94 -2.39 -17.68 -5.12
CA PRO A 94 -1.08 -18.15 -4.65
C PRO A 94 0.04 -17.12 -4.84
N VAL A 95 0.02 -16.36 -5.95
CA VAL A 95 1.01 -15.31 -6.24
C VAL A 95 0.81 -14.12 -5.30
N PHE A 96 -0.43 -13.67 -5.13
CA PHE A 96 -0.77 -12.57 -4.22
C PHE A 96 -0.37 -12.88 -2.77
N TRP A 97 -0.72 -14.07 -2.27
CA TRP A 97 -0.38 -14.49 -0.91
C TRP A 97 1.13 -14.69 -0.73
N SER A 98 1.81 -15.29 -1.71
CA SER A 98 3.27 -15.46 -1.66
C SER A 98 4.01 -14.12 -1.61
N ALA A 99 3.49 -13.10 -2.28
CA ALA A 99 4.06 -11.76 -2.24
C ALA A 99 3.90 -11.10 -0.85
N LEU A 100 2.72 -11.20 -0.24
CA LEU A 100 2.48 -10.72 1.14
C LEU A 100 3.33 -11.47 2.17
N GLU A 101 3.39 -12.80 2.07
CA GLU A 101 4.21 -13.64 2.96
C GLU A 101 5.71 -13.36 2.76
N GLY A 102 6.15 -13.12 1.53
CA GLY A 102 7.51 -12.73 1.20
C GLY A 102 7.88 -11.38 1.81
N LEU A 103 7.00 -10.38 1.72
CA LEU A 103 7.18 -9.09 2.38
C LEU A 103 7.26 -9.27 3.91
N GLN A 104 6.31 -10.00 4.51
CA GLN A 104 6.31 -10.21 5.96
C GLN A 104 7.61 -10.85 6.44
N ARG A 105 8.09 -11.89 5.74
CA ARG A 105 9.35 -12.55 6.05
C ARG A 105 10.53 -11.57 5.95
N PHE A 106 10.61 -10.82 4.85
CA PHE A 106 11.65 -9.81 4.65
C PHE A 106 11.67 -8.78 5.80
N LEU A 107 10.51 -8.30 6.24
CA LEU A 107 10.42 -7.32 7.33
C LEU A 107 10.85 -7.91 8.68
N VAL A 108 10.49 -9.16 8.97
CA VAL A 108 10.93 -9.87 10.19
C VAL A 108 12.45 -10.08 10.18
N GLU A 109 13.01 -10.52 9.05
CA GLU A 109 14.45 -10.80 8.92
C GLU A 109 15.30 -9.52 8.92
N SER A 110 14.77 -8.42 8.40
CA SER A 110 15.46 -7.12 8.34
C SER A 110 15.49 -6.38 9.68
N GLY A 111 14.80 -6.91 10.69
CA GLY A 111 14.62 -6.29 12.00
C GLY A 111 13.69 -5.07 11.98
N PRO A 112 13.17 -4.68 13.16
CA PRO A 112 12.20 -3.60 13.26
C PRO A 112 12.79 -2.25 12.79
N GLY A 113 11.95 -1.44 12.15
CA GLY A 113 12.24 -0.03 11.91
C GLY A 113 12.15 0.79 13.19
N ALA A 114 12.55 2.07 13.12
CA ALA A 114 12.15 3.01 14.15
C ALA A 114 10.63 3.25 14.01
N PRO A 115 9.84 3.02 15.07
CA PRO A 115 8.39 3.10 14.97
C PRO A 115 7.93 4.51 14.60
N ALA A 116 6.98 4.59 13.68
CA ALA A 116 6.35 5.85 13.29
C ALA A 116 5.47 6.36 14.44
N THR A 117 6.02 7.28 15.25
CA THR A 117 5.38 7.73 16.49
C THR A 117 4.03 8.41 16.20
N GLY A 118 2.98 7.94 16.86
CA GLY A 118 1.62 8.49 16.75
C GLY A 118 0.85 8.05 15.49
N VAL A 119 1.48 7.38 14.53
CA VAL A 119 0.80 6.83 13.36
C VAL A 119 -0.05 5.63 13.79
N ALA A 120 -1.29 5.59 13.33
CA ALA A 120 -2.21 4.51 13.63
C ALA A 120 -2.79 3.93 12.34
N ARG A 121 -3.13 2.64 12.37
CA ARG A 121 -3.96 1.99 11.35
C ARG A 121 -5.27 1.57 11.98
N ALA A 122 -6.37 1.77 11.28
CA ALA A 122 -7.66 1.33 11.75
C ALA A 122 -8.51 0.79 10.61
N ALA A 123 -9.14 -0.35 10.87
CA ALA A 123 -10.12 -0.96 10.00
C ALA A 123 -11.53 -0.74 10.53
N THR A 124 -12.42 -0.28 9.66
CA THR A 124 -13.85 -0.10 9.94
C THR A 124 -14.69 -0.87 8.93
N GLU A 125 -15.94 -1.17 9.28
CA GLU A 125 -16.89 -1.73 8.33
C GLU A 125 -17.77 -0.62 7.76
N TYR A 126 -17.84 -0.56 6.43
CA TYR A 126 -18.66 0.40 5.71
C TYR A 126 -19.63 -0.33 4.78
N ARG A 127 -20.89 0.08 4.76
CA ARG A 127 -21.86 -0.40 3.78
C ARG A 127 -21.87 0.54 2.59
N ASN A 128 -21.41 0.06 1.44
CA ASN A 128 -21.51 0.81 0.19
C ASN A 128 -22.99 1.00 -0.17
N LEU A 129 -23.46 2.23 -0.14
CA LEU A 129 -24.88 2.55 -0.36
C LEU A 129 -25.30 2.37 -1.83
N THR A 130 -24.35 2.42 -2.77
CA THR A 130 -24.62 2.29 -4.21
C THR A 130 -24.89 0.84 -4.61
N ASN A 131 -24.15 -0.13 -4.07
CA ASN A 131 -24.29 -1.54 -4.42
C ASN A 131 -24.74 -2.45 -3.25
N GLY A 132 -24.91 -1.88 -2.05
CA GLY A 132 -25.35 -2.59 -0.85
C GLY A 132 -24.31 -3.52 -0.22
N ARG A 133 -23.12 -3.71 -0.81
CA ARG A 133 -22.07 -4.59 -0.29
C ARG A 133 -21.38 -3.96 0.92
N PHE A 134 -21.05 -4.79 1.89
CA PHE A 134 -20.16 -4.38 2.98
C PHE A 134 -18.70 -4.43 2.52
N CYS A 135 -17.93 -3.47 2.99
CA CYS A 135 -16.51 -3.34 2.74
C CYS A 135 -15.78 -3.19 4.09
N PHE A 136 -14.56 -3.71 4.17
CA PHE A 136 -13.61 -3.28 5.19
C PHE A 136 -12.86 -2.06 4.65
N VAL A 137 -12.83 -0.97 5.41
CA VAL A 137 -12.06 0.25 5.10
C VAL A 137 -10.92 0.33 6.08
N ASP A 138 -9.69 0.25 5.60
CA ASP A 138 -8.48 0.05 6.40
C ASP A 138 -7.40 1.05 5.97
N HIS A 139 -7.26 2.12 6.73
CA HIS A 139 -6.38 3.24 6.40
C HIS A 139 -5.34 3.50 7.49
N THR A 140 -4.26 4.18 7.10
CA THR A 140 -3.30 4.77 8.03
C THR A 140 -3.57 6.25 8.27
N TYR A 141 -3.43 6.66 9.53
CA TYR A 141 -3.80 7.97 10.03
C TYR A 141 -2.59 8.65 10.65
N PHE A 142 -2.44 9.94 10.37
CA PHE A 142 -1.42 10.79 11.00
C PHE A 142 -1.62 10.86 12.52
N PRO A 143 -0.58 11.28 13.28
CA PRO A 143 -0.71 11.48 14.72
C PRO A 143 -1.94 12.29 15.09
N SER A 144 -2.67 11.82 16.11
CA SER A 144 -3.97 12.39 16.50
C SER A 144 -3.87 13.80 17.08
N ASP A 145 -2.68 14.22 17.48
CA ASP A 145 -2.36 15.57 17.94
C ASP A 145 -2.00 16.53 16.79
N TRP A 146 -1.84 16.04 15.56
CA TRP A 146 -1.59 16.88 14.40
C TRP A 146 -2.86 17.60 13.93
N SER A 147 -2.74 18.90 13.70
CA SER A 147 -3.81 19.67 13.07
C SER A 147 -3.93 19.36 11.58
N PRO A 148 -5.10 19.58 10.95
CA PRO A 148 -5.26 19.45 9.51
C PRO A 148 -4.26 20.30 8.70
N ALA A 149 -3.89 21.48 9.21
CA ALA A 149 -2.89 22.33 8.59
C ALA A 149 -1.48 21.71 8.65
N ALA A 150 -1.11 21.10 9.77
CA ALA A 150 0.16 20.38 9.92
C ALA A 150 0.23 19.16 9.00
N ILE A 151 -0.86 18.39 8.89
CA ILE A 151 -0.97 17.27 7.94
C ILE A 151 -0.79 17.76 6.49
N THR A 152 -1.43 18.86 6.14
CA THR A 152 -1.33 19.47 4.79
C THR A 152 0.08 19.97 4.50
N GLU A 153 0.72 20.63 5.46
CA GLU A 153 2.10 21.06 5.34
C GLU A 153 3.03 19.85 5.16
N ALA A 154 2.89 18.81 5.99
CA ALA A 154 3.71 17.62 5.92
C ALA A 154 3.60 16.93 4.56
N GLY A 155 2.38 16.72 4.06
CA GLY A 155 2.14 16.15 2.74
C GLY A 155 2.73 17.00 1.61
N THR A 156 2.50 18.31 1.63
CA THR A 156 3.00 19.25 0.62
C THR A 156 4.54 19.28 0.60
N ARG A 157 5.16 19.34 1.78
CA ARG A 157 6.61 19.37 1.93
C ARG A 157 7.25 18.05 1.51
N ALA A 158 6.68 16.92 1.93
CA ALA A 158 7.15 15.59 1.53
C ALA A 158 6.99 15.34 0.02
N TRP A 159 5.96 15.90 -0.62
CA TRP A 159 5.77 15.80 -2.07
C TRP A 159 6.77 16.66 -2.86
N ALA A 160 7.07 17.87 -2.37
CA ALA A 160 7.95 18.82 -3.00
C ALA A 160 9.45 18.57 -2.74
N ALA A 161 9.78 17.64 -1.84
CA ALA A 161 11.15 17.33 -1.46
C ALA A 161 11.94 16.75 -2.66
N ARG A 162 13.27 16.89 -2.62
CA ARG A 162 14.13 16.43 -3.72
C ARG A 162 14.28 14.91 -3.72
N GLU A 163 14.25 14.33 -2.54
CA GLU A 163 14.35 12.91 -2.22
C GLU A 163 13.02 12.17 -2.38
N THR A 164 11.95 12.87 -2.80
CA THR A 164 10.67 12.26 -3.11
C THR A 164 10.83 11.30 -4.28
N LEU A 165 10.39 10.07 -4.07
CA LEU A 165 10.41 9.02 -5.07
C LEU A 165 9.02 8.86 -5.65
N ARG A 166 8.98 8.64 -6.95
CA ARG A 166 7.74 8.58 -7.72
C ARG A 166 7.86 7.40 -8.68
N ASP A 167 6.87 6.53 -8.66
CA ASP A 167 6.69 5.50 -9.67
C ASP A 167 5.72 6.03 -10.74
N PRO A 168 6.17 6.34 -11.97
CA PRO A 168 5.30 6.82 -13.03
C PRO A 168 4.36 5.76 -13.58
N ALA A 169 4.62 4.47 -13.37
CA ALA A 169 3.77 3.40 -13.89
C ALA A 169 2.52 3.18 -13.02
N THR A 170 2.63 3.41 -11.71
CA THR A 170 1.51 3.21 -10.76
C THR A 170 1.03 4.52 -10.13
N GLY A 171 1.75 5.62 -10.31
CA GLY A 171 1.47 6.87 -9.61
C GLY A 171 1.72 6.78 -8.11
N ALA A 172 2.28 5.69 -7.57
CA ALA A 172 2.67 5.62 -6.17
C ALA A 172 3.88 6.54 -5.91
N TRP A 173 3.95 7.15 -4.74
CA TRP A 173 5.08 7.98 -4.35
C TRP A 173 5.38 7.90 -2.87
N SER A 174 6.59 8.33 -2.50
CA SER A 174 6.91 8.63 -1.12
C SER A 174 7.97 9.68 -0.90
N GLY A 175 7.82 10.39 0.21
CA GLY A 175 8.75 11.38 0.70
C GLY A 175 8.86 11.31 2.21
N SER A 176 9.47 12.31 2.80
CA SER A 176 9.60 12.41 4.25
C SER A 176 9.43 13.84 4.72
N PHE A 177 8.86 14.00 5.91
CA PHE A 177 8.76 15.28 6.60
C PHE A 177 8.93 15.08 8.10
N GLY A 178 9.86 15.81 8.72
CA GLY A 178 10.09 15.68 10.17
C GLY A 178 10.46 14.27 10.63
N GLY A 179 11.11 13.47 9.78
CA GLY A 179 11.47 12.07 10.06
C GLY A 179 10.32 11.06 9.86
N LEU A 180 9.11 11.52 9.55
CA LEU A 180 7.99 10.68 9.18
C LEU A 180 8.00 10.39 7.67
N GLU A 181 7.93 9.11 7.30
CA GLU A 181 7.69 8.72 5.91
C GLU A 181 6.22 8.92 5.56
N ILE A 182 6.00 9.55 4.40
CA ILE A 182 4.68 9.83 3.85
C ILE A 182 4.64 9.20 2.47
N ALA A 183 3.61 8.40 2.22
CA ALA A 183 3.34 7.80 0.92
C ALA A 183 2.01 8.31 0.37
N GLY A 184 1.77 8.09 -0.90
CA GLY A 184 0.53 8.50 -1.53
C GLY A 184 0.46 8.11 -3.00
N TYR A 185 -0.54 8.69 -3.67
CA TYR A 185 -0.71 8.59 -5.11
C TYR A 185 -0.68 9.98 -5.74
N TYR A 186 -0.18 10.05 -6.98
CA TYR A 186 -0.19 11.23 -7.82
C TYR A 186 -0.63 10.85 -9.23
N GLN A 187 -1.13 11.82 -9.99
CA GLN A 187 -1.50 11.63 -11.38
C GLN A 187 -0.26 11.79 -12.28
N PRO A 188 0.24 10.73 -12.96
CA PRO A 188 1.48 10.82 -13.74
C PRO A 188 1.42 11.83 -14.88
N ALA A 189 0.24 12.01 -15.49
CA ALA A 189 0.03 12.93 -16.60
C ALA A 189 0.17 14.41 -16.21
N THR A 190 -0.22 14.79 -14.99
CA THR A 190 -0.21 16.19 -14.53
C THR A 190 0.88 16.46 -13.50
N GLY A 191 1.42 15.42 -12.87
CA GLY A 191 2.33 15.55 -11.73
C GLY A 191 1.63 16.04 -10.45
N GLU A 192 0.30 15.96 -10.38
CA GLU A 192 -0.47 16.42 -9.21
C GLU A 192 -0.61 15.31 -8.17
N ALA A 193 -0.29 15.61 -6.90
CA ALA A 193 -0.54 14.70 -5.79
C ALA A 193 -2.05 14.56 -5.55
N LEU A 194 -2.55 13.32 -5.51
CA LEU A 194 -3.98 13.00 -5.34
C LEU A 194 -4.32 12.71 -3.88
N THR A 195 -3.41 12.07 -3.16
CA THR A 195 -3.57 11.71 -1.75
C THR A 195 -2.22 11.56 -1.07
N TYR A 196 -2.23 11.55 0.26
CA TYR A 196 -1.11 11.13 1.08
C TYR A 196 -1.56 10.64 2.45
N PHE A 197 -0.75 9.74 3.01
CA PHE A 197 -0.96 9.09 4.29
C PHE A 197 0.40 8.74 4.91
N PRO A 198 0.49 8.61 6.24
CA PRO A 198 1.73 8.20 6.88
C PRO A 198 1.99 6.71 6.63
N VAL A 199 3.26 6.33 6.68
CA VAL A 199 3.72 4.94 6.56
C VAL A 199 4.07 4.36 7.92
N LEU A 200 3.60 3.14 8.20
CA LEU A 200 3.98 2.34 9.37
C LEU A 200 5.39 1.75 9.21
N ARG A 201 6.13 1.62 10.31
CA ARG A 201 7.52 1.15 10.35
C ARG A 201 7.81 0.37 11.62
#